data_AF-A0ABC9SNC0-F1
#
_entry.id   AF-A0ABC9SNC0-F1
#
_cell.length_a   1.000
_cell.length_b   1.000
_cell.length_c   1.000
_cell.angle_alpha   90.00
_cell.angle_beta   90.00
_cell.angle_gamma   90.00
#
_symmetry.space_group_name_H-M   'P 1'
#
loop_
_entity.id
_entity.type
_entity.pdbx_description
1 polymer ?
#
loop_
_entity_poly.entity_id
_entity_poly.type
_entity_poly.pdbx_seq_one_letter_code
_entity_poly.pdbx_strand_id
1 'polypeptide(L)'
;MIVILSFFIGHWFLSAFVQSFFLHRYAAHAMFKMNKFWEKFFHIFTCVAQGSSFLNPRAYAIMHRQHHAYSDTGKDPHSPVASKGFLDMMWKTALNYEAILDKKANVEKEFRGNYPEWPAIDKLSDSWTFRLFCGTLYTLFYLYFVPAGQYGWYLLLPIHWVMGPLHGAIVNWCGHMYGYRNHKKNPDNSKNTLFVDFMIAGELYQNNHHAHPNSPNFAFRWFELDLTYQVMKILHFLKIIKIQRAIWTSKGKKILRGSDVSIEPASVAA
;
A
#
# COMPACT_ATOMS: atom_id res chain seq x y z
N MET A 1 -5.44 -28.17 -5.00
CA MET A 1 -6.32 -26.97 -5.05
C MET A 1 -6.18 -26.11 -3.79
N ILE A 2 -6.50 -26.62 -2.60
CA ILE A 2 -6.38 -25.86 -1.33
C ILE A 2 -4.98 -25.24 -1.18
N VAL A 3 -3.91 -26.01 -1.39
CA VAL A 3 -2.53 -25.51 -1.29
C VAL A 3 -2.24 -24.33 -2.23
N ILE A 4 -2.71 -24.40 -3.49
CA ILE A 4 -2.52 -23.34 -4.48
C ILE A 4 -3.26 -22.07 -4.05
N LEU A 5 -4.53 -22.22 -3.66
CA LEU A 5 -5.36 -21.10 -3.21
C LEU A 5 -4.81 -20.46 -1.93
N SER A 6 -4.44 -21.26 -0.93
CA SER A 6 -3.84 -20.76 0.31
C SER A 6 -2.55 -20.01 0.05
N PHE A 7 -1.69 -20.50 -0.85
CA PHE A 7 -0.45 -19.81 -1.21
C PHE A 7 -0.74 -18.48 -1.93
N PHE A 8 -1.59 -18.50 -2.97
CA PHE A 8 -1.90 -17.31 -3.75
C PHE A 8 -2.61 -16.25 -2.90
N ILE A 9 -3.65 -16.63 -2.16
CA ILE A 9 -4.42 -15.72 -1.30
C ILE A 9 -3.53 -15.22 -0.16
N GLY A 10 -2.77 -16.11 0.49
CA GLY A 10 -1.85 -15.73 1.56
C GLY A 10 -0.83 -14.69 1.09
N HIS A 11 -0.18 -14.94 -0.05
CA HIS A 11 0.80 -13.99 -0.60
C HIS A 11 0.14 -12.68 -1.08
N TRP A 12 -1.06 -12.74 -1.66
CA TRP A 12 -1.86 -11.55 -1.99
C TRP A 12 -2.03 -10.63 -0.79
N PHE A 13 -2.55 -11.17 0.32
CA PHE A 13 -2.78 -10.38 1.53
C PHE A 13 -1.49 -9.90 2.20
N LEU A 14 -0.42 -10.73 2.19
CA LEU A 14 0.87 -10.31 2.73
C LEU A 14 1.49 -9.17 1.93
N SER A 15 1.46 -9.25 0.59
CA SER A 15 1.93 -8.19 -0.31
C SER A 15 1.13 -6.90 -0.12
N ALA A 16 -0.21 -6.99 -0.07
CA ALA A 16 -1.08 -5.85 0.18
C ALA A 16 -0.82 -5.23 1.57
N PHE A 17 -0.66 -6.06 2.59
CA PHE A 17 -0.36 -5.61 3.95
C PHE A 17 0.96 -4.85 4.02
N VAL A 18 2.07 -5.37 3.49
CA VAL A 18 3.36 -4.65 3.56
C VAL A 18 3.36 -3.37 2.72
N GLN A 19 2.63 -3.36 1.60
CA GLN A 19 2.43 -2.15 0.81
C GLN A 19 1.68 -1.08 1.63
N SER A 20 0.58 -1.45 2.28
CA SER A 20 -0.17 -0.55 3.16
C SER A 20 0.64 -0.14 4.39
N PHE A 21 1.09 -1.11 5.18
CA PHE A 21 1.72 -0.90 6.48
C PHE A 21 3.09 -0.23 6.38
N PHE A 22 4.01 -0.78 5.59
CA PHE A 22 5.41 -0.35 5.58
C PHE A 22 5.68 0.71 4.51
N LEU A 23 5.19 0.53 3.28
CA LEU A 23 5.46 1.50 2.22
C LEU A 23 4.58 2.74 2.34
N HIS A 24 3.27 2.56 2.49
CA HIS A 24 2.33 3.67 2.52
C HIS A 24 2.28 4.38 3.88
N ARG A 25 1.88 3.69 4.94
CA ARG A 25 1.64 4.32 6.26
C ARG A 25 2.93 4.67 6.99
N TYR A 26 3.99 3.87 6.85
CA TYR A 26 5.29 4.17 7.46
C TYR A 26 6.17 5.04 6.58
N ALA A 27 6.60 4.57 5.40
CA ALA A 27 7.58 5.28 4.59
C ALA A 27 7.02 6.57 3.96
N ALA A 28 5.80 6.55 3.42
CA ALA A 28 5.23 7.73 2.76
C ALA A 28 4.70 8.78 3.76
N HIS A 29 3.94 8.35 4.77
CA HIS A 29 3.21 9.27 5.67
C HIS A 29 3.67 9.31 7.13
N ALA A 30 4.60 8.46 7.55
CA ALA A 30 5.08 8.40 8.94
C ALA A 30 3.95 8.36 10.00
N MET A 31 2.87 7.61 9.72
CA MET A 31 1.70 7.48 10.59
C MET A 31 1.98 6.72 11.90
N PHE A 32 3.14 6.07 12.00
CA PHE A 32 3.59 5.40 13.21
C PHE A 32 5.12 5.38 13.28
N LYS A 33 5.65 5.12 14.48
CA LYS A 33 7.07 4.91 14.72
C LYS A 33 7.37 3.45 15.04
N MET A 34 8.56 3.00 14.69
CA MET A 34 9.12 1.75 15.17
C MET A 34 10.60 1.94 15.49
N ASN A 35 11.17 1.04 16.30
CA ASN A 35 12.61 1.05 16.55
C ASN A 35 13.37 0.52 15.31
N LYS A 36 14.70 0.68 15.29
CA LYS A 36 15.52 0.25 14.14
C LYS A 36 15.51 -1.25 13.89
N PHE A 37 15.27 -2.07 14.91
CA PHE A 37 15.14 -3.52 14.73
C PHE A 37 13.88 -3.85 13.91
N TRP A 38 12.72 -3.33 14.33
CA TRP A 38 11.46 -3.57 13.63
C TRP A 38 11.43 -2.93 12.25
N GLU A 39 12.04 -1.75 12.07
CA GLU A 39 12.19 -1.13 10.74
C GLU A 39 12.92 -2.06 9.78
N LYS A 40 14.06 -2.62 10.20
CA LYS A 40 14.83 -3.58 9.41
C LYS A 40 14.06 -4.88 9.16
N PHE A 41 13.34 -5.39 10.16
CA PHE A 41 12.49 -6.57 10.01
C PHE A 41 11.42 -6.35 8.94
N PHE A 42 10.63 -5.28 9.05
CA PHE A 42 9.56 -5.00 8.08
C PHE A 42 10.09 -4.62 6.70
N HIS A 43 11.30 -4.07 6.59
CA HIS A 43 11.98 -3.87 5.32
C HIS A 43 12.26 -5.20 4.62
N ILE A 44 12.93 -6.14 5.31
CA ILE A 44 13.20 -7.48 4.77
C ILE A 44 11.89 -8.23 4.49
N PHE A 45 10.92 -8.13 5.39
CA PHE A 45 9.61 -8.74 5.22
C PHE A 45 8.90 -8.20 3.98
N THR A 46 9.02 -6.91 3.69
CA THR A 46 8.51 -6.30 2.44
C THR A 46 9.20 -6.88 1.22
N CYS A 47 10.53 -7.06 1.25
CA CYS A 47 11.28 -7.70 0.16
C CYS A 47 10.76 -9.11 -0.13
N VAL A 48 10.52 -9.91 0.91
CA VAL A 48 10.04 -11.29 0.75
C VAL A 48 8.57 -11.33 0.33
N ALA A 49 7.71 -10.55 0.98
CA ALA A 49 6.25 -10.57 0.76
C ALA A 49 5.82 -9.89 -0.54
N GLN A 50 6.66 -9.04 -1.15
CA GLN A 50 6.40 -8.52 -2.50
C GLN A 50 7.22 -9.24 -3.58
N GLY A 51 8.37 -9.82 -3.22
CA GLY A 51 9.24 -10.62 -4.08
C GLY A 51 9.52 -9.98 -5.44
N SER A 52 9.06 -10.62 -6.53
CA SER A 52 9.22 -10.12 -7.90
C SER A 52 8.60 -8.74 -8.15
N SER A 53 7.66 -8.34 -7.31
CA SER A 53 6.95 -7.04 -7.34
C SER A 53 7.44 -6.06 -6.27
N PHE A 54 8.63 -6.28 -5.66
CA PHE A 54 9.18 -5.37 -4.65
C PHE A 54 9.18 -3.91 -5.12
N LEU A 55 8.73 -3.03 -4.22
CA LEU A 55 8.81 -1.59 -4.37
C LEU A 55 9.77 -1.01 -3.33
N ASN A 56 10.72 -0.22 -3.81
CA ASN A 56 11.70 0.48 -3.01
C ASN A 56 11.01 1.52 -2.10
N PRO A 57 11.20 1.48 -0.77
CA PRO A 57 10.51 2.38 0.16
C PRO A 57 10.72 3.85 -0.13
N ARG A 58 11.92 4.26 -0.56
CA ARG A 58 12.21 5.64 -0.94
C ARG A 58 11.45 6.05 -2.19
N ALA A 59 11.54 5.27 -3.26
CA ALA A 59 10.91 5.62 -4.53
C ALA A 59 9.39 5.66 -4.40
N TYR A 60 8.83 4.67 -3.68
CA TYR A 60 7.41 4.64 -3.35
C TYR A 60 6.97 5.87 -2.55
N ALA A 61 7.67 6.20 -1.46
CA ALA A 61 7.32 7.34 -0.61
C ALA A 61 7.33 8.66 -1.38
N ILE A 62 8.34 8.90 -2.24
CA ILE A 62 8.43 10.11 -3.05
C ILE A 62 7.26 10.18 -4.03
N MET A 63 7.03 9.12 -4.82
CA MET A 63 5.98 9.08 -5.83
C MET A 63 4.60 9.28 -5.19
N HIS A 64 4.35 8.64 -4.04
CA HIS A 64 3.09 8.77 -3.32
C HIS A 64 2.85 10.17 -2.76
N ARG A 65 3.90 10.84 -2.24
CA ARG A 65 3.78 12.23 -1.79
C ARG A 65 3.52 13.19 -2.95
N GLN A 66 4.14 12.95 -4.11
CA GLN A 66 3.86 13.70 -5.34
C GLN A 66 2.40 13.50 -5.78
N HIS A 67 1.88 12.27 -5.73
CA HIS A 67 0.47 11.98 -5.99
C HIS A 67 -0.46 12.78 -5.08
N HIS A 68 -0.21 12.81 -3.77
CA HIS A 68 -1.03 13.63 -2.86
C HIS A 68 -0.96 15.13 -3.16
N ALA A 69 0.23 15.65 -3.47
CA ALA A 69 0.42 17.08 -3.70
C ALA A 69 -0.17 17.54 -5.05
N TYR A 70 -0.19 16.66 -6.04
CA TYR A 70 -0.55 16.98 -7.41
C TYR A 70 -1.76 16.21 -7.92
N SER A 71 -2.53 15.59 -7.02
CA SER A 71 -3.60 14.65 -7.35
C SER A 71 -4.52 15.20 -8.44
N ASP A 72 -4.77 14.37 -9.45
CA ASP A 72 -5.61 14.70 -10.62
C ASP A 72 -5.16 15.85 -11.49
N THR A 73 -3.91 16.28 -11.36
CA THR A 73 -3.27 17.21 -12.29
C THR A 73 -2.30 16.48 -13.21
N GLY A 74 -1.82 17.16 -14.26
CA GLY A 74 -0.79 16.61 -15.15
C GLY A 74 0.58 16.33 -14.49
N LYS A 75 0.80 16.79 -13.25
CA LYS A 75 2.00 16.50 -12.46
C LYS A 75 1.86 15.26 -11.56
N ASP A 76 0.66 14.69 -11.46
CA ASP A 76 0.43 13.45 -10.73
C ASP A 76 1.10 12.27 -11.47
N PRO A 77 2.02 11.53 -10.83
CA PRO A 77 2.72 10.42 -11.47
C PRO A 77 1.79 9.28 -11.93
N HIS A 78 0.57 9.20 -11.39
CA HIS A 78 -0.37 8.11 -11.69
C HIS A 78 -1.84 8.54 -11.62
N SER A 79 -2.17 9.77 -12.04
CA SER A 79 -3.58 10.20 -12.14
C SER A 79 -4.31 9.45 -13.25
N PRO A 80 -5.47 8.82 -12.96
CA PRO A 80 -6.37 8.33 -13.99
C PRO A 80 -6.96 9.45 -14.84
N VAL A 81 -7.27 10.60 -14.22
CA VAL A 81 -7.93 11.75 -14.86
C VAL A 81 -6.99 12.46 -15.84
N ALA A 82 -5.69 12.52 -15.53
CA ALA A 82 -4.67 13.09 -16.43
C ALA A 82 -4.06 12.08 -17.41
N SER A 83 -4.64 10.89 -17.53
CA SER A 83 -4.19 9.82 -18.42
C SER A 83 -5.18 9.57 -19.55
N LYS A 84 -4.68 9.11 -20.71
CA LYS A 84 -5.51 8.77 -21.89
C LYS A 84 -6.37 7.51 -21.67
N GLY A 85 -6.06 6.75 -20.62
CA GLY A 85 -6.73 5.52 -20.24
C GLY A 85 -5.89 4.72 -19.24
N PHE A 86 -6.39 3.54 -18.88
CA PHE A 86 -5.76 2.67 -17.88
C PHE A 86 -4.31 2.29 -18.22
N LEU A 87 -4.06 1.87 -19.47
CA LEU A 87 -2.72 1.47 -19.90
C LEU A 87 -1.74 2.65 -19.93
N ASP A 88 -2.20 3.83 -20.36
CA ASP A 88 -1.39 5.06 -20.35
C ASP A 88 -1.01 5.47 -18.92
N MET A 89 -1.95 5.39 -17.98
CA MET A 89 -1.68 5.63 -16.55
C MET A 89 -0.63 4.66 -16.02
N MET A 90 -0.79 3.35 -16.28
CA MET A 90 0.16 2.34 -15.81
C MET A 90 1.56 2.56 -16.37
N TRP A 91 1.66 2.90 -17.65
CA TRP A 91 2.95 3.16 -18.30
C TRP A 91 3.63 4.42 -17.73
N LYS A 92 2.88 5.51 -17.58
CA LYS A 92 3.38 6.74 -16.91
C LYS A 92 3.82 6.47 -15.48
N THR A 93 3.06 5.67 -14.74
CA THR A 93 3.41 5.28 -13.36
C THR A 93 4.75 4.58 -13.33
N ALA A 94 4.96 3.59 -14.21
CA ALA A 94 6.21 2.84 -14.29
C ALA A 94 7.41 3.75 -14.64
N LEU A 95 7.26 4.62 -15.65
CA LEU A 95 8.31 5.54 -16.07
C LEU A 95 8.68 6.55 -14.96
N ASN A 96 7.68 7.13 -14.29
CA ASN A 96 7.92 8.06 -13.18
C ASN A 96 8.61 7.34 -12.01
N TYR A 97 8.12 6.15 -11.65
CA TYR A 97 8.71 5.34 -10.59
C TYR A 97 10.17 5.00 -10.89
N GLU A 98 10.48 4.53 -12.10
CA GLU A 98 11.84 4.18 -12.52
C GLU A 98 12.76 5.41 -12.53
N ALA A 99 12.29 6.56 -13.02
CA ALA A 99 13.05 7.81 -12.98
C ALA A 99 13.38 8.25 -11.54
N ILE A 100 12.44 8.08 -10.60
CA ILE A 100 12.66 8.35 -9.17
C ILE A 100 13.64 7.33 -8.58
N LEU A 101 13.49 6.04 -8.91
CA LEU A 101 14.32 4.94 -8.42
C LEU A 101 15.78 5.14 -8.82
N ASP A 102 16.02 5.42 -10.10
CA ASP A 102 17.34 5.66 -10.69
C ASP A 102 17.93 7.02 -10.35
N LYS A 103 17.21 7.86 -9.58
CA LYS A 103 17.60 9.23 -9.26
C LYS A 103 17.79 10.13 -10.49
N LYS A 104 17.12 9.81 -11.60
CA LYS A 104 17.06 10.61 -12.84
C LYS A 104 16.02 11.71 -12.76
N ALA A 105 14.98 11.54 -11.94
CA ALA A 105 13.95 12.55 -11.72
C ALA A 105 14.46 13.69 -10.81
N ASN A 106 14.12 14.93 -11.16
CA ASN A 106 14.35 16.08 -10.29
C ASN A 106 13.24 16.18 -9.23
N VAL A 107 13.40 15.43 -8.14
CA VAL A 107 12.42 15.39 -7.04
C VAL A 107 12.48 16.67 -6.21
N GLU A 108 11.35 17.33 -5.97
CA GLU A 108 11.30 18.52 -5.13
C GLU A 108 11.71 18.23 -3.67
N LYS A 109 12.24 19.23 -2.96
CA LYS A 109 12.83 19.02 -1.62
C LYS A 109 11.79 18.54 -0.60
N GLU A 110 10.54 18.97 -0.77
CA GLU A 110 9.40 18.69 0.09
C GLU A 110 9.02 17.20 0.09
N PHE A 111 9.38 16.46 -0.96
CA PHE A 111 9.09 15.03 -1.08
C PHE A 111 10.21 14.13 -0.56
N ARG A 112 11.37 14.70 -0.19
CA ARG A 112 12.57 13.97 0.24
C ARG A 112 12.62 13.77 1.76
N GLY A 113 13.33 12.73 2.21
CA GLY A 113 13.55 12.43 3.63
C GLY A 113 12.41 11.70 4.33
N ASN A 114 12.64 11.29 5.59
CA ASN A 114 11.67 10.61 6.44
C ASN A 114 11.07 9.32 5.85
N TYR A 115 11.85 8.57 5.07
CA TYR A 115 11.56 7.21 4.64
C TYR A 115 12.74 6.29 5.02
N PRO A 116 12.52 4.98 5.23
CA PRO A 116 13.61 4.05 5.47
C PRO A 116 14.42 3.84 4.18
N GLU A 117 15.73 3.76 4.32
CA GLU A 117 16.66 3.40 3.25
C GLU A 117 17.60 2.30 3.75
N TRP A 118 17.80 1.27 2.94
CA TRP A 118 18.79 0.25 3.20
C TRP A 118 19.46 -0.13 1.88
N PRO A 119 20.45 0.66 1.42
CA PRO A 119 20.96 0.59 0.05
C PRO A 119 21.39 -0.81 -0.43
N ALA A 120 21.97 -1.63 0.46
CA ALA A 120 22.36 -3.00 0.12
C ALA A 120 21.15 -3.91 -0.16
N ILE A 121 20.13 -3.86 0.70
CA ILE A 121 18.90 -4.66 0.55
C ILE A 121 18.04 -4.12 -0.58
N ASP A 122 17.94 -2.80 -0.70
CA ASP A 122 17.24 -2.12 -1.78
C ASP A 122 17.83 -2.52 -3.14
N LYS A 123 19.15 -2.38 -3.32
CA LYS A 123 19.84 -2.75 -4.57
C LYS A 123 19.65 -4.23 -4.91
N LEU A 124 19.70 -5.13 -3.92
CA LEU A 124 19.45 -6.55 -4.14
C LEU A 124 18.00 -6.76 -4.61
N SER A 125 17.03 -6.21 -3.88
CA SER A 125 15.60 -6.45 -4.10
C SER A 125 15.07 -5.79 -5.37
N ASP A 126 15.67 -4.67 -5.78
CA ASP A 126 15.35 -3.98 -7.02
C ASP A 126 15.91 -4.72 -8.26
N SER A 127 16.92 -5.58 -8.09
CA SER A 127 17.61 -6.25 -9.19
C SER A 127 16.73 -7.26 -9.93
N TRP A 128 16.94 -7.37 -11.25
CA TRP A 128 16.31 -8.41 -12.06
C TRP A 128 16.67 -9.82 -11.57
N THR A 129 17.88 -10.04 -11.04
CA THR A 129 18.27 -11.33 -10.45
C THR A 129 17.35 -11.74 -9.31
N PHE A 130 17.06 -10.84 -8.37
CA PHE A 130 16.13 -11.13 -7.27
C PHE A 130 14.70 -11.33 -7.77
N ARG A 131 14.24 -10.46 -8.69
CA ARG A 131 12.88 -10.56 -9.25
C ARG A 131 12.66 -11.88 -9.99
N LEU A 132 13.63 -12.29 -10.82
CA LEU A 132 13.62 -13.56 -11.53
C LEU A 132 13.74 -14.76 -10.58
N PHE A 133 14.53 -14.64 -9.51
CA PHE A 133 14.60 -15.67 -8.48
C PHE A 133 13.24 -15.91 -7.82
N CYS A 134 12.58 -14.85 -7.30
CA CYS A 134 11.24 -14.96 -6.72
C CYS A 134 10.22 -15.49 -7.73
N GLY A 135 10.22 -14.94 -8.96
CA GLY A 135 9.33 -15.39 -10.03
C GLY A 135 9.52 -16.86 -10.39
N THR A 136 10.78 -17.34 -10.39
CA THR A 136 11.11 -18.75 -10.61
C THR A 136 10.56 -19.62 -9.47
N LEU A 137 10.71 -19.21 -8.22
CA LEU A 137 10.12 -19.93 -7.08
C LEU A 137 8.60 -20.05 -7.20
N TYR A 138 7.92 -18.98 -7.64
CA TYR A 138 6.48 -19.02 -7.89
C TYR A 138 6.16 -20.02 -9.02
N THR A 139 6.87 -19.94 -10.14
CA THR A 139 6.68 -20.87 -11.26
C THR A 139 6.88 -22.31 -10.84
N LEU A 140 7.96 -22.63 -10.11
CA LEU A 140 8.23 -23.97 -9.60
C LEU A 140 7.14 -24.46 -8.64
N PHE A 141 6.60 -23.58 -7.79
CA PHE A 141 5.46 -23.91 -6.94
C PHE A 141 4.26 -24.36 -7.78
N TYR A 142 3.86 -23.60 -8.80
CA TYR A 142 2.72 -24.00 -9.64
C TYR A 142 3.01 -25.28 -10.44
N LEU A 143 4.22 -25.42 -11.00
CA LEU A 143 4.61 -26.64 -11.71
C LEU A 143 4.50 -27.90 -10.83
N TYR A 144 4.81 -27.77 -9.54
CA TYR A 144 4.76 -28.88 -8.60
C TYR A 144 3.33 -29.18 -8.09
N PHE A 145 2.55 -28.14 -7.77
CA PHE A 145 1.27 -28.30 -7.08
C PHE A 145 0.04 -28.34 -8.00
N VAL A 146 0.14 -27.93 -9.27
CA VAL A 146 -0.97 -28.01 -10.24
C VAL A 146 -1.17 -29.46 -10.69
N PRO A 147 -2.33 -30.09 -10.39
CA PRO A 147 -2.58 -31.47 -10.81
C PRO A 147 -2.71 -31.59 -12.34
N ALA A 148 -2.30 -32.74 -12.88
CA ALA A 148 -2.54 -33.08 -14.27
C ALA A 148 -4.05 -32.95 -14.61
N GLY A 149 -4.36 -32.35 -15.76
CA GLY A 149 -5.73 -32.07 -16.17
C GLY A 149 -6.37 -30.81 -15.54
N GLN A 150 -5.71 -30.12 -14.60
CA GLN A 150 -6.20 -28.86 -14.01
C GLN A 150 -5.33 -27.64 -14.40
N TYR A 151 -4.90 -27.57 -15.65
CA TYR A 151 -3.96 -26.55 -16.14
C TYR A 151 -4.48 -25.11 -16.05
N GLY A 152 -5.78 -24.90 -15.85
CA GLY A 152 -6.36 -23.58 -15.60
C GLY A 152 -5.77 -22.86 -14.40
N TRP A 153 -5.22 -23.58 -13.40
CA TRP A 153 -4.55 -22.97 -12.25
C TRP A 153 -3.29 -22.16 -12.63
N TYR A 154 -2.67 -22.42 -13.77
CA TYR A 154 -1.54 -21.62 -14.26
C TYR A 154 -1.93 -20.18 -14.61
N LEU A 155 -3.23 -19.88 -14.78
CA LEU A 155 -3.71 -18.50 -15.01
C LEU A 155 -3.42 -17.57 -13.81
N LEU A 156 -3.21 -18.12 -12.61
CA LEU A 156 -2.81 -17.33 -11.44
C LEU A 156 -1.33 -16.91 -11.48
N LEU A 157 -0.47 -17.62 -12.22
CA LEU A 157 0.97 -17.38 -12.22
C LEU A 157 1.37 -15.99 -12.74
N PRO A 158 0.85 -15.50 -13.89
CA PRO A 158 1.15 -14.14 -14.34
C PRO A 158 0.72 -13.09 -13.31
N ILE A 159 -0.45 -13.26 -12.70
CA ILE A 159 -0.94 -12.38 -11.63
C ILE A 159 0.02 -12.40 -10.44
N HIS A 160 0.54 -13.58 -10.09
CA HIS A 160 1.48 -13.74 -8.99
C HIS A 160 2.80 -12.98 -9.22
N TRP A 161 3.29 -12.97 -10.46
CA TRP A 161 4.51 -12.25 -10.84
C TRP A 161 4.38 -10.73 -10.71
N VAL A 162 3.21 -10.19 -11.09
CA VAL A 162 2.94 -8.74 -11.21
C VAL A 162 1.96 -8.22 -10.16
N MET A 163 1.87 -8.91 -9.03
CA MET A 163 0.89 -8.65 -7.97
C MET A 163 0.96 -7.21 -7.42
N GLY A 164 2.17 -6.66 -7.23
CA GLY A 164 2.34 -5.27 -6.77
C GLY A 164 1.80 -4.23 -7.75
N PRO A 165 2.24 -4.24 -9.02
CA PRO A 165 1.63 -3.41 -10.07
C PRO A 165 0.11 -3.55 -10.16
N LEU A 166 -0.43 -4.76 -10.00
CA LEU A 166 -1.87 -4.98 -9.99
C LEU A 166 -2.57 -4.33 -8.79
N HIS A 167 -2.02 -4.47 -7.57
CA HIS A 167 -2.56 -3.77 -6.39
C HIS A 167 -2.55 -2.26 -6.58
N GLY A 168 -1.42 -1.71 -7.05
CA GLY A 168 -1.30 -0.28 -7.35
C GLY A 168 -2.30 0.19 -8.40
N ALA A 169 -2.50 -0.60 -9.46
CA ALA A 169 -3.49 -0.32 -10.50
C ALA A 169 -4.92 -0.27 -9.93
N ILE A 170 -5.29 -1.24 -9.10
CA ILE A 170 -6.59 -1.28 -8.43
C ILE A 170 -6.77 -0.03 -7.56
N VAL A 171 -5.79 0.30 -6.71
CA VAL A 171 -5.88 1.43 -5.78
C VAL A 171 -5.95 2.77 -6.50
N ASN A 172 -5.11 2.98 -7.52
CA ASN A 172 -5.02 4.26 -8.21
C ASN A 172 -6.20 4.44 -9.18
N TRP A 173 -6.52 3.42 -9.98
CA TRP A 173 -7.61 3.52 -10.94
C TRP A 173 -8.97 3.47 -10.24
N CYS A 174 -9.27 2.39 -9.50
CA CYS A 174 -10.58 2.25 -8.87
C CYS A 174 -10.79 3.29 -7.78
N GLY A 175 -9.73 3.68 -7.07
CA GLY A 175 -9.79 4.68 -6.01
C GLY A 175 -10.03 6.12 -6.47
N HIS A 176 -9.98 6.40 -7.77
CA HIS A 176 -10.31 7.74 -8.31
C HIS A 176 -11.44 7.71 -9.35
N MET A 177 -11.74 6.54 -9.93
CA MET A 177 -12.78 6.41 -10.95
C MET A 177 -14.13 5.91 -10.41
N TYR A 178 -14.15 5.08 -9.36
CA TYR A 178 -15.35 4.36 -8.94
C TYR A 178 -15.62 4.51 -7.44
N GLY A 179 -16.89 4.45 -7.05
CA GLY A 179 -17.29 4.44 -5.65
C GLY A 179 -17.85 5.77 -5.13
N TYR A 180 -17.89 5.91 -3.81
CA TYR A 180 -18.56 7.01 -3.11
C TYR A 180 -17.55 7.98 -2.47
N ARG A 181 -18.03 9.12 -1.97
CA ARG A 181 -17.20 10.14 -1.31
C ARG A 181 -17.80 10.54 0.02
N ASN A 182 -17.08 10.31 1.11
CA ASN A 182 -17.42 10.86 2.43
C ASN A 182 -17.05 12.35 2.51
N HIS A 183 -15.90 12.72 1.96
CA HIS A 183 -15.32 14.07 1.99
C HIS A 183 -15.50 14.75 0.62
N LYS A 184 -16.74 15.19 0.35
CA LYS A 184 -17.12 15.83 -0.93
C LYS A 184 -16.40 17.16 -1.20
N LYS A 185 -15.86 17.80 -0.16
CA LYS A 185 -15.11 19.07 -0.28
C LYS A 185 -13.65 18.88 -0.70
N ASN A 186 -13.15 17.64 -0.72
CA ASN A 186 -11.79 17.37 -1.17
C ASN A 186 -11.69 17.69 -2.68
N PRO A 187 -10.67 18.43 -3.15
CA PRO A 187 -10.65 18.93 -4.53
C PRO A 187 -10.35 17.85 -5.58
N ASP A 188 -9.66 16.76 -5.22
CA ASP A 188 -9.42 15.64 -6.14
C ASP A 188 -10.67 14.77 -6.35
N ASN A 189 -10.57 13.77 -7.23
CA ASN A 189 -11.62 12.83 -7.59
C ASN A 189 -11.57 11.53 -6.78
N SER A 190 -10.73 11.44 -5.74
CA SER A 190 -10.63 10.26 -4.89
C SER A 190 -12.00 9.78 -4.40
N LYS A 191 -12.15 8.46 -4.33
CA LYS A 191 -13.37 7.72 -4.00
C LYS A 191 -13.04 6.60 -3.01
N ASN A 192 -14.05 6.16 -2.27
CA ASN A 192 -13.99 4.94 -1.48
C ASN A 192 -14.67 3.80 -2.24
N THR A 193 -14.02 2.63 -2.34
CA THR A 193 -14.54 1.48 -3.10
C THR A 193 -14.65 0.22 -2.24
N LEU A 194 -15.83 -0.02 -1.65
CA LEU A 194 -16.02 -1.09 -0.66
C LEU A 194 -15.82 -2.52 -1.20
N PHE A 195 -16.35 -2.83 -2.38
CA PHE A 195 -16.51 -4.23 -2.84
C PHE A 195 -15.19 -4.99 -2.95
N VAL A 196 -14.10 -4.27 -3.22
CA VAL A 196 -12.74 -4.81 -3.38
C VAL A 196 -11.77 -4.34 -2.30
N ASP A 197 -12.19 -3.46 -1.39
CA ASP A 197 -11.30 -2.90 -0.36
C ASP A 197 -10.70 -3.97 0.56
N PHE A 198 -11.49 -4.99 0.91
CA PHE A 198 -11.00 -6.09 1.74
C PHE A 198 -9.79 -6.77 1.09
N MET A 199 -9.74 -6.86 -0.25
CA MET A 199 -8.64 -7.50 -0.97
C MET A 199 -7.36 -6.67 -0.93
N ILE A 200 -7.45 -5.34 -0.74
CA ILE A 200 -6.28 -4.45 -0.67
C ILE A 200 -6.12 -3.88 0.74
N ALA A 201 -6.53 -4.63 1.76
CA ALA A 201 -6.24 -4.36 3.16
C ALA A 201 -6.56 -2.94 3.68
N GLY A 202 -7.61 -2.29 3.14
CA GLY A 202 -8.06 -0.95 3.54
C GLY A 202 -7.60 0.21 2.65
N GLU A 203 -6.81 -0.06 1.60
CA GLU A 203 -6.20 0.95 0.75
C GLU A 203 -7.16 1.61 -0.25
N LEU A 204 -8.39 1.10 -0.39
CA LEU A 204 -9.40 1.65 -1.31
C LEU A 204 -10.35 2.64 -0.64
N TYR A 205 -10.12 3.02 0.62
CA TYR A 205 -10.72 4.22 1.23
C TYR A 205 -9.97 5.51 0.84
N GLN A 206 -9.71 5.68 -0.46
CA GLN A 206 -8.87 6.77 -0.98
C GLN A 206 -9.46 8.15 -0.69
N ASN A 207 -10.78 8.32 -0.73
CA ASN A 207 -11.37 9.63 -0.40
C ASN A 207 -11.19 10.03 1.07
N ASN A 208 -11.24 9.06 1.98
CA ASN A 208 -10.97 9.30 3.39
C ASN A 208 -9.49 9.64 3.60
N HIS A 209 -8.61 8.86 2.97
CA HIS A 209 -7.17 9.04 3.07
C HIS A 209 -6.69 10.36 2.45
N HIS A 210 -7.13 10.72 1.24
CA HIS A 210 -6.79 11.98 0.60
C HIS A 210 -7.27 13.21 1.37
N ALA A 211 -8.45 13.14 1.99
CA ALA A 211 -8.94 14.20 2.86
C ALA A 211 -8.16 14.29 4.20
N HIS A 212 -7.64 13.16 4.68
CA HIS A 212 -6.97 13.03 5.97
C HIS A 212 -5.68 12.18 5.88
N PRO A 213 -4.64 12.66 5.17
CA PRO A 213 -3.48 11.83 4.80
C PRO A 213 -2.59 11.42 5.97
N ASN A 214 -2.76 12.03 7.14
CA ASN A 214 -2.04 11.68 8.36
C ASN A 214 -2.85 10.76 9.30
N SER A 215 -4.04 10.30 8.89
CA SER A 215 -4.86 9.36 9.68
C SER A 215 -4.31 7.94 9.54
N PRO A 216 -3.99 7.23 10.64
CA PRO A 216 -3.52 5.84 10.56
C PRO A 216 -4.63 4.84 10.22
N ASN A 217 -5.90 5.26 10.34
CA ASN A 217 -7.09 4.49 9.97
C ASN A 217 -7.74 5.15 8.76
N PHE A 218 -7.88 4.42 7.67
CA PHE A 218 -8.55 4.92 6.47
C PHE A 218 -10.06 4.72 6.51
N ALA A 219 -10.58 3.88 7.41
CA ALA A 219 -12.01 3.73 7.64
C ALA A 219 -12.57 4.87 8.51
N PHE A 220 -13.65 5.49 8.04
CA PHE A 220 -14.38 6.60 8.65
C PHE A 220 -15.84 6.24 9.00
N ARG A 221 -16.49 5.36 8.22
CA ARG A 221 -17.85 4.89 8.47
C ARG A 221 -17.85 3.54 9.20
N TRP A 222 -18.94 3.23 9.90
CA TRP A 222 -19.06 2.00 10.70
C TRP A 222 -18.99 0.71 9.86
N PHE A 223 -19.38 0.78 8.58
CA PHE A 223 -19.32 -0.34 7.64
C PHE A 223 -17.98 -0.42 6.89
N GLU A 224 -17.09 0.57 7.05
CA GLU A 224 -15.75 0.57 6.48
C GLU A 224 -14.81 -0.19 7.41
N LEU A 225 -13.99 -1.09 6.86
CA LEU A 225 -13.05 -1.93 7.61
C LEU A 225 -11.65 -1.81 7.02
N ASP A 226 -10.79 -1.06 7.70
CA ASP A 226 -9.36 -1.01 7.40
C ASP A 226 -8.63 -2.16 8.10
N LEU A 227 -8.35 -3.24 7.35
CA LEU A 227 -7.68 -4.44 7.87
C LEU A 227 -6.27 -4.14 8.37
N THR A 228 -5.50 -3.32 7.63
CA THR A 228 -4.14 -2.97 8.06
C THR A 228 -4.17 -2.20 9.38
N TYR A 229 -5.15 -1.33 9.59
CA TYR A 229 -5.29 -0.61 10.86
C TYR A 229 -5.62 -1.56 12.02
N GLN A 230 -6.43 -2.60 11.80
CA GLN A 230 -6.67 -3.62 12.83
C GLN A 230 -5.37 -4.31 13.24
N VAL A 231 -4.51 -4.68 12.28
CA VAL A 231 -3.19 -5.25 12.56
C VAL A 231 -2.30 -4.25 13.27
N MET A 232 -2.30 -2.97 12.84
CA MET A 232 -1.54 -1.91 13.51
C MET A 232 -1.92 -1.75 14.98
N LYS A 233 -3.21 -1.86 15.34
CA LYS A 233 -3.62 -1.83 16.76
C LYS A 233 -2.99 -2.96 17.57
N ILE A 234 -2.93 -4.17 17.02
CA ILE A 234 -2.29 -5.32 17.68
C ILE A 234 -0.79 -5.07 17.83
N LEU A 235 -0.11 -4.65 16.76
CA LEU A 235 1.32 -4.34 16.80
C LEU A 235 1.63 -3.18 17.77
N HIS A 236 0.71 -2.22 17.91
CA HIS A 236 0.82 -1.14 18.87
C HIS A 236 0.71 -1.63 20.30
N PHE A 237 -0.28 -2.47 20.58
CA PHE A 237 -0.47 -3.12 21.87
C PHE A 237 0.76 -3.95 22.27
N LEU A 238 1.33 -4.69 21.32
CA LEU A 238 2.57 -5.46 21.50
C LEU A 238 3.83 -4.60 21.59
N LYS A 239 3.72 -3.27 21.52
CA LYS A 239 4.84 -2.31 21.56
C LYS A 239 5.87 -2.48 20.43
N ILE A 240 5.48 -3.15 19.34
CA ILE A 240 6.27 -3.27 18.11
C ILE A 240 6.30 -1.93 17.40
N ILE A 241 5.13 -1.28 17.35
CA ILE A 241 4.98 0.07 16.79
C ILE A 241 4.37 1.04 17.80
N LYS A 242 4.55 2.33 17.55
CA LYS A 242 3.87 3.42 18.23
C LYS A 242 3.10 4.25 17.22
N ILE A 243 1.80 4.03 17.13
CA ILE A 243 0.92 4.80 16.25
C ILE A 243 1.03 6.29 16.61
N GLN A 244 1.28 7.13 15.60
CA GLN A 244 1.34 8.58 15.71
C GLN A 244 -0.01 9.15 15.29
N ARG A 245 -0.62 9.96 16.16
CA ARG A 245 -2.05 10.26 16.11
C ARG A 245 -2.33 11.55 15.32
N ALA A 246 -3.10 11.42 14.25
CA ALA A 246 -4.26 12.28 14.04
C ALA A 246 -5.50 11.38 14.09
N ILE A 247 -6.33 11.51 15.12
CA ILE A 247 -7.65 10.85 15.15
C ILE A 247 -8.68 11.97 15.06
N TRP A 248 -9.56 11.91 14.07
CA TRP A 248 -10.71 12.80 13.95
C TRP A 248 -11.93 12.13 14.57
N THR A 249 -12.61 12.85 15.44
CA THR A 249 -13.91 12.43 16.01
C THR A 249 -15.02 13.23 15.35
N SER A 250 -16.28 12.90 15.65
CA SER A 250 -17.45 13.72 15.26
C SER A 250 -17.36 15.19 15.70
N LYS A 251 -16.44 15.53 16.61
CA LYS A 251 -16.18 16.88 17.14
C LYS A 251 -14.93 17.57 16.57
N GLY A 252 -14.31 17.04 15.51
CA GLY A 252 -13.16 17.66 14.87
C GLY A 252 -11.79 17.07 15.27
N LYS A 253 -10.71 17.81 14.98
CA LYS A 253 -9.30 17.35 15.04
C LYS A 253 -8.93 17.20 16.50
N LYS A 254 -8.55 16.01 16.92
CA LYS A 254 -7.84 15.86 18.20
C LYS A 254 -6.47 15.26 17.94
N ILE A 255 -5.44 16.09 18.10
CA ILE A 255 -4.06 15.60 18.24
C ILE A 255 -3.98 15.02 19.65
N LEU A 256 -3.97 13.70 19.76
CA LEU A 256 -3.80 13.02 21.03
C LEU A 256 -2.35 12.50 21.12
N ARG A 257 -1.70 12.47 22.29
CA ARG A 257 -0.39 11.81 22.42
C ARG A 257 -0.61 10.32 22.70
N GLY A 258 0.29 9.44 22.28
CA GLY A 258 0.12 7.99 22.47
C GLY A 258 -0.04 7.54 23.94
N SER A 259 0.30 8.40 24.91
CA SER A 259 0.05 8.23 26.35
C SER A 259 -1.42 8.41 26.74
N ASP A 260 -2.20 9.12 25.93
CA ASP A 260 -3.57 9.54 26.25
C ASP A 260 -4.59 8.63 25.54
N VAL A 261 -4.19 7.39 25.20
CA VAL A 261 -5.08 6.38 24.63
C VAL A 261 -5.70 5.65 25.81
N SER A 262 -6.85 6.11 26.32
CA SER A 262 -7.69 5.22 27.12
C SER A 262 -8.17 4.11 26.19
N ILE A 263 -7.83 2.87 26.53
CA ILE A 263 -8.44 1.68 25.93
C ILE A 263 -9.82 1.57 26.57
N GLU A 264 -10.78 2.41 26.18
CA GLU A 264 -12.16 2.18 26.56
C GLU A 264 -12.84 1.29 25.51
N PRO A 265 -13.58 0.25 25.96
CA PRO A 265 -14.34 -0.60 25.06
C PRO A 265 -15.41 0.24 24.37
N ALA A 266 -15.59 0.02 23.07
CA ALA A 266 -16.57 0.72 22.27
C ALA A 266 -17.95 0.66 22.95
N SER A 267 -18.43 1.80 23.45
CA SER A 267 -19.80 1.94 23.92
C SER A 267 -20.72 1.80 22.72
N VAL A 268 -21.50 0.74 22.71
CA VAL A 268 -22.67 0.55 21.85
C VAL A 268 -23.58 1.75 22.07
N ALA A 269 -23.77 2.58 21.05
CA ALA A 269 -24.80 3.61 21.05
C ALA A 269 -25.92 3.17 20.09
N ALA A 270 -27.12 3.09 20.66
CA ALA A 270 -28.40 2.79 20.03
C ALA A 270 -28.80 3.81 18.95
#